data_AF-A0A1I1KH32-F1
#
_entry.id   AF-A0A1I1KH32-F1
#
_cell.length_a   1.000
_cell.length_b   1.000
_cell.length_c   1.000
_cell.angle_alpha   90.00
_cell.angle_beta   90.00
_cell.angle_gamma   90.00
#
_symmetry.space_group_name_H-M   'P 1'
#
loop_
_entity.id
_entity.type
_entity.pdbx_description
1 polymer ?
#
loop_
_entity_poly.entity_id
_entity_poly.type
_entity_poly.pdbx_seq_one_letter_code
_entity_poly.pdbx_strand_id
1 'polypeptide(L)'
;MDNFIGALRHLFATANVTHIIWCGAVLLTMLMLAVLHHRWKDNTKGLSKWRLLCLVPMLICAVHAGIYVVGAPSFLGGFYAMYIIALLMLIPMLFAKRRTGYRIAAVLTGILSCLCGFYFCASSPLIFNHTRESYTESFHSLVMDMDKHYVLKEWKDVDLAALEEKYMPMVEEAEKEQSQGKFADAVMMFCCELHDGHIGVEADFDDDDYTSVITPHDYGFATVKLDSGEVIAVCTDETANSLGIEDGTVITRWNGKPVLQAAEEDVPNLGTPVKTNEEIVDVMNLDLAGGDTLDVSFLDKNGNEQTVTVSAKEGVDTKREEMAAFRGIEMPIDEEKFLAENFSTKMLDDNCGYLKVVAETMGSTFRNLSGYLTGDQKYAREMFREKLNYLRSQGMEYLVIDLRNNEGGFDEIATALCDLLTDKDWYGQGLGIRKDGKYTCVSDHCIHGTGEFADLKIVALTNYECCSAGDGFSLYLSKLPNVTVAGITDPCGCNQETGGISTLSEGIVTVYYPTGLILNEDGEPNIDVKSDRVSRNPVEVHIPFDRDAAMKIFRDKQDYELEWAVKYVKGDA
;
A
#
# COMPACT_ATOMS: atom_id res chain seq x y z
N MET A 1 -2.24 -11.41 25.46
CA MET A 1 -2.35 -10.04 26.04
C MET A 1 -3.84 -9.68 26.14
N ASP A 2 -4.27 -8.51 26.64
CA ASP A 2 -5.64 -8.04 26.33
C ASP A 2 -5.57 -7.35 24.97
N ASN A 3 -6.05 -8.02 23.92
CA ASN A 3 -5.90 -7.56 22.54
C ASN A 3 -6.48 -6.17 22.32
N PHE A 4 -7.59 -5.85 22.99
CA PHE A 4 -8.21 -4.53 22.87
C PHE A 4 -7.33 -3.42 23.42
N ILE A 5 -6.78 -3.62 24.61
CA ILE A 5 -5.86 -2.65 25.22
C ILE A 5 -4.54 -2.60 24.44
N GLY A 6 -4.09 -3.74 23.93
CA GLY A 6 -2.90 -3.90 23.11
C GLY A 6 -2.95 -3.13 21.81
N ALA A 7 -3.98 -3.37 21.01
CA ALA A 7 -4.22 -2.70 19.74
C ALA A 7 -4.40 -1.18 19.93
N LEU A 8 -5.09 -0.75 20.99
CA LEU A 8 -5.14 0.68 21.33
C LEU A 8 -3.76 1.27 21.62
N ARG A 9 -2.91 0.54 22.35
CA ARG A 9 -1.53 1.01 22.60
C ARG A 9 -0.72 1.12 21.32
N HIS A 10 -0.90 0.18 20.39
CA HIS A 10 -0.28 0.24 19.06
C HIS A 10 -0.72 1.51 18.31
N LEU A 11 -2.02 1.73 18.15
CA LEU A 11 -2.57 2.92 17.48
C LEU A 11 -2.06 4.23 18.09
N PHE A 12 -1.96 4.31 19.43
CA PHE A 12 -1.43 5.51 20.08
C PHE A 12 0.08 5.70 19.88
N ALA A 13 0.83 4.63 19.61
CA ALA A 13 2.26 4.70 19.35
C ALA A 13 2.58 5.12 17.92
N THR A 14 1.69 4.82 16.97
CA THR A 14 1.80 5.24 15.56
C THR A 14 1.22 6.64 15.33
N ALA A 15 0.35 7.12 16.21
CA ALA A 15 -0.25 8.45 16.10
C ALA A 15 0.70 9.63 16.39
N ASN A 16 0.46 10.74 15.70
CA ASN A 16 1.13 12.01 16.02
C ASN A 16 0.60 12.62 17.32
N VAL A 17 1.37 12.48 18.41
CA VAL A 17 1.03 13.02 19.74
C VAL A 17 0.72 14.53 19.70
N THR A 18 1.35 15.29 18.81
CA THR A 18 1.11 16.74 18.66
C THR A 18 -0.35 17.00 18.29
N HIS A 19 -0.90 16.26 17.33
CA HIS A 19 -2.28 16.41 16.88
C HIS A 19 -3.28 15.94 17.94
N ILE A 20 -2.95 14.87 18.68
CA ILE A 20 -3.73 14.43 19.83
C ILE A 20 -3.81 15.54 20.89
N ILE A 21 -2.70 16.25 21.17
CA ILE A 21 -2.68 17.39 22.10
C ILE A 21 -3.58 18.53 21.61
N TRP A 22 -3.56 18.86 20.32
CA TRP A 22 -4.47 19.86 19.74
C TRP A 22 -5.94 19.49 19.94
N CYS A 23 -6.32 18.24 19.62
CA CYS A 23 -7.68 17.77 19.82
C CYS A 23 -8.07 17.75 21.31
N GLY A 24 -7.15 17.32 22.19
CA GLY A 24 -7.30 17.40 23.64
C GLY A 24 -7.53 18.82 24.15
N ALA A 25 -6.82 19.82 23.60
CA ALA A 25 -7.00 21.23 23.94
C ALA A 25 -8.38 21.76 23.53
N VAL A 26 -8.89 21.35 22.35
CA VAL A 26 -10.26 21.66 21.89
C VAL A 26 -11.29 21.07 22.87
N LEU A 27 -11.18 19.77 23.17
CA LEU A 27 -12.09 19.06 24.08
C LEU A 27 -12.05 19.65 25.50
N LEU A 28 -10.88 19.95 26.03
CA LEU A 28 -10.71 20.59 27.34
C LEU A 28 -11.36 21.97 27.37
N THR A 29 -11.22 22.75 26.29
CA THR A 29 -11.88 24.05 26.15
C THR A 29 -13.41 23.90 26.18
N MET A 30 -13.95 22.91 25.49
CA MET A 30 -15.40 22.62 25.52
C MET A 30 -15.89 22.26 26.93
N LEU A 31 -15.14 21.43 27.66
CA LEU A 31 -15.46 21.07 29.05
C LEU A 31 -15.45 22.30 29.96
N MET A 32 -14.42 23.17 29.85
CA MET A 32 -14.35 24.43 30.60
C MET A 32 -15.54 25.35 30.27
N LEU A 33 -15.95 25.43 29.00
CA LEU A 33 -17.10 26.21 28.56
C LEU A 33 -18.42 25.69 29.14
N ALA A 34 -18.59 24.38 29.27
CA ALA A 34 -19.77 23.79 29.90
C ALA A 34 -19.86 24.19 31.40
N VAL A 35 -18.73 24.15 32.11
CA VAL A 35 -18.64 24.60 33.52
C VAL A 35 -18.90 26.10 33.65
N LEU A 36 -18.32 26.91 32.75
CA LEU A 36 -18.51 28.37 32.73
C LEU A 36 -19.96 28.75 32.44
N HIS A 37 -20.63 28.05 31.52
CA HIS A 37 -22.07 28.26 31.28
C HIS A 37 -22.86 28.05 32.56
N HIS A 38 -22.60 26.94 33.27
CA HIS A 38 -23.32 26.64 34.51
C HIS A 38 -23.22 27.77 35.55
N ARG A 39 -22.06 28.45 35.61
CA ARG A 39 -21.79 29.59 36.50
C ARG A 39 -22.40 30.91 36.01
N TRP A 40 -22.47 31.13 34.71
CA TRP A 40 -22.87 32.43 34.13
C TRP A 40 -24.26 32.46 33.50
N LYS A 41 -24.98 31.33 33.48
CA LYS A 41 -26.32 31.20 32.88
C LYS A 41 -27.34 32.24 33.36
N ASP A 42 -27.23 32.70 34.61
CA ASP A 42 -28.14 33.66 35.23
C ASP A 42 -27.63 35.12 35.19
N ASN A 43 -26.42 35.36 34.64
CA ASN A 43 -25.80 36.68 34.53
C ASN A 43 -25.70 37.11 33.05
N THR A 44 -26.48 38.10 32.63
CA THR A 44 -26.51 38.58 31.23
C THR A 44 -25.16 38.99 30.67
N LYS A 45 -24.33 39.69 31.46
CA LYS A 45 -22.97 40.10 31.04
C LYS A 45 -22.04 38.88 30.95
N GLY A 46 -22.14 37.96 31.91
CA GLY A 46 -21.41 36.69 31.91
C GLY A 46 -21.77 35.84 30.69
N LEU A 47 -23.06 35.68 30.40
CA LEU A 47 -23.54 34.90 29.27
C LEU A 47 -23.11 35.49 27.91
N SER A 48 -23.05 36.81 27.78
CA SER A 48 -22.51 37.47 26.58
C SER A 48 -21.02 37.18 26.39
N LYS A 49 -20.23 37.21 27.47
CA LYS A 49 -18.80 36.83 27.43
C LYS A 49 -18.63 35.36 27.10
N TRP A 50 -19.44 34.49 27.71
CA TRP A 50 -19.43 33.06 27.43
C TRP A 50 -19.67 32.75 25.94
N ARG A 51 -20.63 33.44 25.30
CA ARG A 51 -20.87 33.28 23.86
C ARG A 51 -19.65 33.61 23.00
N LEU A 52 -18.90 34.65 23.38
CA LEU A 52 -17.64 34.99 22.71
C LEU A 52 -16.59 33.89 22.93
N LEU A 53 -16.50 33.35 24.16
CA LEU A 53 -15.58 32.26 24.49
C LEU A 53 -15.92 30.96 23.76
N CYS A 54 -17.18 30.73 23.35
CA CYS A 54 -17.54 29.60 22.51
C CYS A 54 -16.89 29.63 21.12
N LEU A 55 -16.29 30.75 20.70
CA LEU A 55 -15.51 30.84 19.46
C LEU A 55 -14.05 30.38 19.63
N VAL A 56 -13.57 30.21 20.86
CA VAL A 56 -12.18 29.81 21.14
C VAL A 56 -11.82 28.45 20.52
N PRO A 57 -12.65 27.39 20.58
CA PRO A 57 -12.38 26.14 19.87
C PRO A 57 -12.13 26.34 18.36
N MET A 58 -12.89 27.23 17.70
CA MET A 58 -12.67 27.53 16.29
C MET A 58 -11.39 28.31 16.04
N LEU A 59 -11.01 29.21 16.94
CA LEU A 59 -9.73 29.92 16.85
C LEU A 59 -8.55 28.94 16.99
N ILE A 60 -8.63 27.99 17.93
CA ILE A 60 -7.64 26.92 18.09
C ILE A 60 -7.51 26.13 16.77
N CYS A 61 -8.63 25.68 16.20
CA CYS A 61 -8.63 24.95 14.92
C CYS A 61 -8.16 25.81 13.73
N ALA A 62 -8.43 27.12 13.72
CA ALA A 62 -7.95 28.02 12.68
C ALA A 62 -6.42 28.18 12.73
N VAL A 63 -5.85 28.30 13.93
CA VAL A 63 -4.38 28.30 14.12
C VAL A 63 -3.80 26.96 13.69
N HIS A 64 -4.41 25.84 14.11
CA HIS A 64 -3.98 24.50 13.68
C HIS A 64 -3.99 24.37 12.15
N ALA A 65 -5.09 24.72 11.49
CA ALA A 65 -5.19 24.67 10.03
C ALA A 65 -4.16 25.58 9.35
N GLY A 66 -3.90 26.75 9.92
CA GLY A 66 -2.86 27.67 9.45
C GLY A 66 -1.44 27.13 9.56
N ILE A 67 -1.17 26.16 10.43
CA ILE A 67 0.14 25.51 10.58
C ILE A 67 0.23 24.24 9.74
N TYR A 68 -0.79 23.37 9.81
CA TYR A 68 -0.69 22.01 9.30
C TYR A 68 -1.45 21.77 7.99
N VAL A 69 -2.38 22.63 7.57
CA VAL A 69 -3.22 22.40 6.37
C VAL A 69 -2.95 23.39 5.25
N VAL A 70 -2.60 24.65 5.58
CA VAL A 70 -2.24 25.63 4.55
C VAL A 70 -1.00 25.16 3.80
N GLY A 71 -1.09 25.08 2.47
CA GLY A 71 -0.04 24.53 1.60
C GLY A 71 -0.20 23.04 1.28
N ALA A 72 -0.98 22.29 2.08
CA ALA A 72 -1.31 20.88 1.84
C ALA A 72 -2.81 20.63 2.11
N PRO A 73 -3.71 21.04 1.20
CA PRO A 73 -5.16 20.90 1.40
C PRO A 73 -5.63 19.46 1.59
N SER A 74 -4.92 18.48 1.03
CA SER A 74 -5.17 17.03 1.19
C SER A 74 -5.25 16.63 2.67
N PHE A 75 -4.47 17.27 3.55
CA PHE A 75 -4.46 16.98 4.99
C PHE A 75 -5.76 17.36 5.72
N LEU A 76 -6.66 18.13 5.10
CA LEU A 76 -7.98 18.42 5.67
C LEU A 76 -8.76 17.13 5.99
N GLY A 77 -8.62 16.10 5.15
CA GLY A 77 -9.23 14.79 5.34
C GLY A 77 -8.76 14.08 6.62
N GLY A 78 -7.54 14.35 7.07
CA GLY A 78 -7.01 13.82 8.34
C GLY A 78 -7.53 14.53 9.58
N PHE A 79 -7.85 15.82 9.48
CA PHE A 79 -8.17 16.68 10.64
C PHE A 79 -9.64 17.05 10.80
N TYR A 80 -10.51 16.69 9.84
CA TYR A 80 -11.92 17.11 9.82
C TYR A 80 -12.68 16.78 11.11
N ALA A 81 -12.42 15.62 11.73
CA ALA A 81 -13.11 15.21 12.96
C ALA A 81 -12.85 16.19 14.10
N MET A 82 -11.61 16.67 14.26
CA MET A 82 -11.27 17.72 15.23
C MET A 82 -11.96 19.05 14.89
N TYR A 83 -12.04 19.40 13.61
CA TYR A 83 -12.72 20.62 13.18
C TYR A 83 -14.24 20.56 13.40
N ILE A 84 -14.86 19.39 13.20
CA ILE A 84 -16.26 19.14 13.57
C ILE A 84 -16.46 19.36 15.06
N ILE A 85 -15.58 18.82 15.94
CA ILE A 85 -15.68 19.02 17.39
C ILE A 85 -15.76 20.52 17.73
N ALA A 86 -14.90 21.35 17.13
CA ALA A 86 -14.92 22.79 17.35
C ALA A 86 -16.24 23.45 16.89
N LEU A 87 -16.80 23.02 15.75
CA LEU A 87 -18.09 23.52 15.25
C LEU A 87 -19.28 23.11 16.12
N LEU A 88 -19.24 21.91 16.73
CA LEU A 88 -20.31 21.43 17.60
C LEU A 88 -20.54 22.33 18.82
N MET A 89 -19.54 23.09 19.24
CA MET A 89 -19.66 24.07 20.33
C MET A 89 -20.66 25.20 20.01
N LEU A 90 -20.96 25.45 18.74
CA LEU A 90 -21.95 26.45 18.33
C LEU A 90 -23.38 26.01 18.68
N ILE A 91 -23.67 24.71 18.79
CA ILE A 91 -25.02 24.20 19.04
C ILE A 91 -25.50 24.59 20.44
N PRO A 92 -24.79 24.31 21.56
CA PRO A 92 -25.21 24.75 22.89
C PRO A 92 -25.24 26.28 23.01
N MET A 93 -24.41 27.00 22.23
CA MET A 93 -24.37 28.45 22.20
C MET A 93 -25.71 29.07 21.75
N LEU A 94 -26.39 28.46 20.77
CA LEU A 94 -27.70 28.92 20.30
C LEU A 94 -28.78 28.79 21.38
N PHE A 95 -28.70 27.75 22.22
CA PHE A 95 -29.67 27.47 23.28
C PHE A 95 -29.30 28.06 24.64
N ALA A 96 -28.25 28.89 24.72
CA ALA A 96 -27.64 29.33 25.98
C ALA A 96 -28.59 29.94 27.03
N LYS A 97 -29.70 30.55 26.60
CA LYS A 97 -30.73 31.15 27.48
C LYS A 97 -31.85 30.18 27.86
N ARG A 98 -32.01 29.06 27.15
CA ARG A 98 -33.10 28.09 27.34
C ARG A 98 -32.59 26.93 28.19
N ARG A 99 -32.96 26.86 29.47
CA ARG A 99 -32.43 25.87 30.42
C ARG A 99 -32.54 24.42 29.92
N THR A 100 -33.71 24.01 29.42
CA THR A 100 -33.93 22.65 28.88
C THR A 100 -33.22 22.46 27.54
N GLY A 101 -33.32 23.43 26.64
CA GLY A 101 -32.66 23.37 25.32
C GLY A 101 -31.15 23.28 25.42
N TYR A 102 -30.53 24.06 26.32
CA TYR A 102 -29.08 24.00 26.56
C TYR A 102 -28.66 22.64 27.11
N ARG A 103 -29.40 22.08 28.08
CA ARG A 103 -29.07 20.77 28.65
C ARG A 103 -29.06 19.67 27.59
N ILE A 104 -30.10 19.63 26.76
CA ILE A 104 -30.20 18.65 25.66
C ILE A 104 -29.05 18.87 24.67
N ALA A 105 -28.86 20.11 24.20
CA ALA A 105 -27.80 20.45 23.25
C ALA A 105 -26.40 20.11 23.79
N ALA A 106 -26.11 20.45 25.05
CA ALA A 106 -24.81 20.18 25.67
C ALA A 106 -24.51 18.69 25.81
N VAL A 107 -25.52 17.87 26.15
CA VAL A 107 -25.36 16.41 26.23
C VAL A 107 -25.09 15.83 24.85
N LEU A 108 -25.87 16.21 23.83
CA LEU A 108 -25.69 15.74 22.46
C LEU A 108 -24.33 16.16 21.89
N THR A 109 -23.94 17.42 22.09
CA THR A 109 -22.61 17.92 21.74
C THR A 109 -21.52 17.12 22.44
N GLY A 110 -21.65 16.85 23.75
CA GLY A 110 -20.67 16.06 24.49
C GLY A 110 -20.49 14.65 23.93
N ILE A 111 -21.60 13.94 23.65
CA ILE A 111 -21.55 12.58 23.07
C ILE A 111 -20.87 12.61 21.71
N LEU A 112 -21.29 13.51 20.82
CA LEU A 112 -20.75 13.58 19.47
C LEU A 112 -19.27 14.02 19.47
N SER A 113 -18.88 14.94 20.36
CA SER A 113 -17.48 15.31 20.56
C SER A 113 -16.63 14.14 21.06
N CYS A 114 -17.15 13.28 21.94
CA CYS A 114 -16.45 12.07 22.36
C CYS A 114 -16.29 11.07 21.21
N LEU A 115 -17.33 10.88 20.39
CA LEU A 115 -17.26 10.00 19.21
C LEU A 115 -16.25 10.51 18.18
N CYS A 116 -16.32 11.80 17.81
CA CYS A 116 -15.36 12.42 16.90
C CYS A 116 -13.95 12.44 17.48
N GLY A 117 -13.80 12.66 18.79
CA GLY A 117 -12.50 12.66 19.46
C GLY A 117 -11.87 11.28 19.50
N PHE A 118 -12.67 10.23 19.79
CA PHE A 118 -12.22 8.85 19.71
C PHE A 118 -11.81 8.48 18.28
N TYR A 119 -12.66 8.78 17.30
CA TYR A 119 -12.34 8.56 15.89
C TYR A 119 -11.03 9.25 15.50
N PHE A 120 -10.90 10.55 15.84
CA PHE A 120 -9.70 11.31 15.55
C PHE A 120 -8.45 10.73 16.18
N CYS A 121 -8.52 10.27 17.44
CA CYS A 121 -7.37 9.64 18.09
C CYS A 121 -7.01 8.29 17.48
N ALA A 122 -8.01 7.49 17.10
CA ALA A 122 -7.82 6.18 16.49
C ALA A 122 -7.31 6.27 15.04
N SER A 123 -7.64 7.35 14.33
CA SER A 123 -7.22 7.59 12.95
C SER A 123 -6.08 8.59 12.83
N SER A 124 -5.56 9.15 13.94
CA SER A 124 -4.76 10.38 13.95
C SER A 124 -3.54 10.21 13.03
N PRO A 125 -3.54 10.83 11.85
CA PRO A 125 -2.56 10.50 10.84
C PRO A 125 -1.21 11.12 11.21
N LEU A 126 -0.13 10.41 10.90
CA LEU A 126 1.23 10.87 11.18
C LEU A 126 1.69 11.78 10.03
N ILE A 127 1.13 12.98 10.03
CA ILE A 127 1.30 13.96 8.96
C ILE A 127 2.32 15.04 9.33
N PHE A 128 3.15 15.41 8.36
CA PHE A 128 4.11 16.51 8.44
C PHE A 128 3.98 17.43 7.21
N ASN A 129 3.96 18.73 7.47
CA ASN A 129 3.75 19.75 6.44
C ASN A 129 4.99 20.64 6.34
N HIS A 130 5.79 20.40 5.30
CA HIS A 130 7.01 21.12 4.95
C HIS A 130 6.85 22.00 3.70
N THR A 131 5.61 22.30 3.31
CA THR A 131 5.29 23.07 2.09
C THR A 131 5.83 24.51 2.10
N ARG A 132 6.26 25.02 3.25
CA ARG A 132 6.82 26.37 3.42
C ARG A 132 8.35 26.41 3.45
N GLU A 133 8.97 25.25 3.46
CA GLU A 133 10.42 25.08 3.50
C GLU A 133 10.95 25.05 2.06
N SER A 134 12.21 25.44 1.90
CA SER A 134 12.91 25.28 0.61
C SER A 134 13.13 23.80 0.27
N TYR A 135 13.65 23.48 -0.92
CA TYR A 135 13.83 22.08 -1.33
C TYR A 135 14.82 21.36 -0.41
N THR A 136 15.94 22.02 -0.10
CA THR A 136 16.96 21.49 0.80
C THR A 136 16.46 21.36 2.24
N GLU A 137 15.74 22.37 2.74
CA GLU A 137 15.15 22.36 4.07
C GLU A 137 14.08 21.26 4.22
N SER A 138 13.16 21.14 3.25
CA SER A 138 12.08 20.15 3.31
C SER A 138 12.57 18.72 3.13
N PHE A 139 13.60 18.49 2.29
CA PHE A 139 14.26 17.20 2.17
C PHE A 139 14.93 16.78 3.49
N HIS A 140 15.65 17.70 4.15
CA HIS A 140 16.22 17.43 5.47
C HIS A 140 15.11 17.10 6.50
N SER A 141 14.01 17.86 6.49
CA SER A 141 12.87 17.59 7.37
C SER A 141 12.23 16.21 7.13
N LEU A 142 12.08 15.80 5.85
CA LEU A 142 11.64 14.44 5.50
C LEU A 142 12.55 13.39 6.14
N VAL A 143 13.87 13.52 5.98
CA VAL A 143 14.84 12.58 6.54
C VAL A 143 14.71 12.50 8.07
N MET A 144 14.51 13.64 8.74
CA MET A 144 14.29 13.69 10.19
C MET A 144 12.98 13.04 10.64
N ASP A 145 11.90 13.23 9.88
CA ASP A 145 10.63 12.56 10.13
C ASP A 145 10.79 11.04 9.99
N MET A 146 11.38 10.58 8.89
CA MET A 146 11.62 9.17 8.63
C MET A 146 12.57 8.54 9.65
N ASP A 147 13.65 9.23 10.05
CA ASP A 147 14.55 8.71 11.10
C ASP A 147 13.76 8.44 12.38
N LYS A 148 12.85 9.32 12.74
CA LYS A 148 12.05 9.15 13.95
C LYS A 148 10.91 8.15 13.81
N HIS A 149 10.34 7.99 12.62
CA HIS A 149 9.03 7.33 12.45
C HIS A 149 9.01 6.13 11.51
N TYR A 150 9.95 6.00 10.56
CA TYR A 150 10.03 4.84 9.67
C TYR A 150 10.42 3.59 10.47
N VAL A 151 9.47 2.66 10.64
CA VAL A 151 9.57 1.59 11.65
C VAL A 151 10.60 0.50 11.37
N LEU A 152 11.05 0.37 10.12
CA LEU A 152 11.95 -0.70 9.70
C LEU A 152 13.40 -0.28 9.58
N LYS A 153 13.77 0.97 9.83
CA LYS A 153 15.15 1.43 9.58
C LYS A 153 16.19 0.53 10.27
N GLU A 154 15.90 0.03 11.48
CA GLU A 154 16.80 -0.91 12.17
C GLU A 154 16.75 -2.34 11.60
N TRP A 155 15.61 -2.79 11.09
CA TRP A 155 15.45 -4.11 10.48
C TRP A 155 16.14 -4.24 9.12
N LYS A 156 16.12 -3.14 8.36
CA LYS A 156 16.70 -3.02 7.03
C LYS A 156 18.12 -2.42 7.04
N ASP A 157 18.69 -2.16 8.22
CA ASP A 157 20.00 -1.52 8.40
C ASP A 157 20.14 -0.19 7.60
N VAL A 158 19.07 0.61 7.54
CA VAL A 158 19.04 1.85 6.76
C VAL A 158 19.80 2.96 7.48
N ASP A 159 20.80 3.52 6.79
CA ASP A 159 21.49 4.74 7.21
C ASP A 159 20.90 5.95 6.47
N LEU A 160 19.85 6.53 7.05
CA LEU A 160 19.15 7.68 6.46
C LEU A 160 20.04 8.92 6.35
N ALA A 161 21.04 9.08 7.25
CA ALA A 161 21.98 10.20 7.18
C ALA A 161 22.94 10.05 6.00
N ALA A 162 23.44 8.84 5.75
CA ALA A 162 24.26 8.56 4.57
C ALA A 162 23.46 8.71 3.26
N LEU A 163 22.19 8.29 3.26
CA LEU A 163 21.29 8.51 2.11
C LEU A 163 21.02 10.00 1.89
N GLU A 164 20.79 10.78 2.94
CA GLU A 164 20.66 12.24 2.83
C GLU A 164 21.93 12.85 2.20
N GLU A 165 23.12 12.49 2.67
CA GLU A 165 24.39 12.97 2.11
C GLU A 165 24.55 12.59 0.63
N LYS A 166 24.09 11.40 0.23
CA LYS A 166 24.12 10.91 -1.15
C LYS A 166 23.24 11.75 -2.09
N TYR A 167 22.03 12.10 -1.68
CA TYR A 167 21.03 12.76 -2.55
C TYR A 167 20.94 14.28 -2.38
N MET A 168 21.42 14.86 -1.28
CA MET A 168 21.41 16.31 -1.06
C MET A 168 22.03 17.11 -2.21
N PRO A 169 23.14 16.69 -2.87
CA PRO A 169 23.68 17.43 -4.01
C PRO A 169 22.69 17.59 -5.18
N MET A 170 21.83 16.59 -5.40
CA MET A 170 20.80 16.66 -6.44
C MET A 170 19.68 17.63 -6.05
N VAL A 171 19.32 17.66 -4.76
CA VAL A 171 18.34 18.60 -4.20
C VAL A 171 18.86 20.03 -4.26
N GLU A 172 20.13 20.27 -3.93
CA GLU A 172 20.78 21.58 -4.05
C GLU A 172 20.82 22.08 -5.51
N GLU A 173 21.08 21.18 -6.47
CA GLU A 173 21.01 21.51 -7.89
C GLU A 173 19.59 21.88 -8.32
N ALA A 174 18.60 21.06 -7.95
CA ALA A 174 17.19 21.32 -8.21
C ALA A 174 16.74 22.67 -7.62
N GLU A 175 17.17 22.99 -6.39
CA GLU A 175 16.88 24.26 -5.73
C GLU A 175 17.51 25.45 -6.46
N LYS A 176 18.78 25.34 -6.85
CA LYS A 176 19.48 26.39 -7.58
C LYS A 176 18.84 26.68 -8.94
N GLU A 177 18.36 25.64 -9.61
CA GLU A 177 17.71 25.74 -10.92
C GLU A 177 16.21 26.00 -10.83
N GLN A 178 15.62 25.90 -9.63
CA GLN A 178 14.17 25.97 -9.39
C GLN A 178 13.41 24.91 -10.21
N SER A 179 14.00 23.72 -10.36
CA SER A 179 13.42 22.61 -11.12
C SER A 179 12.64 21.68 -10.19
N GLN A 180 11.32 21.74 -10.28
CA GLN A 180 10.40 20.90 -9.49
C GLN A 180 10.60 19.41 -9.82
N GLY A 181 10.74 19.06 -11.10
CA GLY A 181 10.96 17.69 -11.53
C GLY A 181 12.28 17.08 -11.04
N LYS A 182 13.39 17.83 -11.10
CA LYS A 182 14.67 17.36 -10.50
C LYS A 182 14.54 17.13 -9.00
N PHE A 183 13.78 17.97 -8.30
CA PHE A 183 13.53 17.79 -6.87
C PHE A 183 12.71 16.54 -6.60
N ALA A 184 11.63 16.31 -7.37
CA ALA A 184 10.81 15.11 -7.28
C ALA A 184 11.62 13.83 -7.54
N ASP A 185 12.45 13.81 -8.58
CA ASP A 185 13.31 12.67 -8.91
C ASP A 185 14.34 12.41 -7.80
N ALA A 186 14.96 13.45 -7.23
CA ALA A 186 15.90 13.29 -6.11
C ALA A 186 15.23 12.65 -4.87
N VAL A 187 14.00 13.07 -4.55
CA VAL A 187 13.23 12.50 -3.43
C VAL A 187 12.78 11.08 -3.73
N MET A 188 12.31 10.80 -4.96
CA MET A 188 11.93 9.47 -5.41
C MET A 188 13.12 8.50 -5.30
N MET A 189 14.28 8.85 -5.87
CA MET A 189 15.47 8.00 -5.83
C MET A 189 15.96 7.76 -4.39
N PHE A 190 15.90 8.76 -3.51
CA PHE A 190 16.17 8.58 -2.09
C PHE A 190 15.24 7.53 -1.46
N CYS A 191 13.94 7.60 -1.78
CA CYS A 191 12.93 6.68 -1.26
C CYS A 191 13.10 5.25 -1.80
N CYS A 192 13.45 5.09 -3.08
CA CYS A 192 13.67 3.77 -3.70
C CYS A 192 14.82 2.98 -3.06
N GLU A 193 15.81 3.64 -2.44
CA GLU A 193 16.91 2.95 -1.74
C GLU A 193 16.45 2.16 -0.50
N LEU A 194 15.23 2.42 0.00
CA LEU A 194 14.67 1.73 1.15
C LEU A 194 14.16 0.31 0.80
N HIS A 195 13.93 0.03 -0.49
CA HIS A 195 13.44 -1.24 -1.00
C HIS A 195 12.25 -1.78 -0.17
N ASP A 196 11.18 -0.99 -0.10
CA ASP A 196 10.04 -1.21 0.78
C ASP A 196 8.75 -0.85 0.06
N GLY A 197 7.84 -1.83 -0.08
CA GLY A 197 6.62 -1.72 -0.88
C GLY A 197 5.58 -0.77 -0.29
N HIS A 198 5.78 -0.27 0.93
CA HIS A 198 4.94 0.77 1.54
C HIS A 198 5.54 2.17 1.46
N ILE A 199 6.67 2.34 0.78
CA ILE A 199 7.20 3.65 0.46
C ILE A 199 6.55 4.12 -0.84
N GLY A 200 5.80 5.22 -0.76
CA GLY A 200 5.16 5.86 -1.90
C GLY A 200 5.65 7.29 -2.07
N VAL A 201 5.81 7.73 -3.31
CA VAL A 201 6.14 9.13 -3.62
C VAL A 201 5.18 9.60 -4.69
N GLU A 202 4.41 10.62 -4.37
CA GLU A 202 3.55 11.33 -5.30
C GLU A 202 4.20 12.68 -5.61
N ALA A 203 4.19 13.09 -6.87
CA ALA A 203 4.67 14.40 -7.28
C ALA A 203 3.62 15.11 -8.12
N ASP A 204 3.49 16.42 -7.91
CA ASP A 204 2.55 17.31 -8.61
C ASP A 204 3.31 18.56 -9.06
N PHE A 205 3.75 18.55 -10.32
CA PHE A 205 4.45 19.66 -10.96
C PHE A 205 4.15 19.70 -12.47
N ASP A 206 4.52 20.81 -13.11
CA ASP A 206 4.37 20.97 -14.56
C ASP A 206 5.53 20.26 -15.29
N ASP A 207 5.21 19.22 -16.06
CA ASP A 207 6.18 18.36 -16.78
C ASP A 207 6.82 19.05 -17.99
N ASP A 208 6.36 20.24 -18.40
CA ASP A 208 6.80 20.91 -19.63
C ASP A 208 8.32 21.22 -19.65
N ASP A 209 8.96 21.36 -18.49
CA ASP A 209 10.38 21.74 -18.35
C ASP A 209 11.32 20.57 -17.96
N TYR A 210 10.79 19.38 -17.63
CA TYR A 210 11.60 18.24 -17.18
C TYR A 210 10.93 16.90 -17.43
N THR A 211 11.61 16.02 -18.17
CA THR A 211 11.22 14.61 -18.28
C THR A 211 11.89 13.81 -17.17
N SER A 212 11.09 13.21 -16.29
CA SER A 212 11.56 12.38 -15.18
C SER A 212 12.34 11.17 -15.68
N VAL A 213 13.36 10.75 -14.92
CA VAL A 213 14.17 9.55 -15.20
C VAL A 213 13.37 8.25 -15.16
N ILE A 214 12.17 8.26 -14.55
CA ILE A 214 11.25 7.12 -14.51
C ILE A 214 10.13 7.24 -15.56
N THR A 215 10.28 8.11 -16.56
CA THR A 215 9.35 8.20 -17.69
C THR A 215 9.69 7.13 -18.72
N PRO A 216 8.80 6.16 -18.99
CA PRO A 216 9.03 5.10 -19.97
C PRO A 216 9.02 5.58 -21.42
N HIS A 217 9.85 4.95 -22.25
CA HIS A 217 9.89 5.16 -23.69
C HIS A 217 9.24 3.99 -24.45
N ASP A 218 8.21 4.26 -25.24
CA ASP A 218 7.59 3.21 -26.07
C ASP A 218 8.36 3.01 -27.39
N TYR A 219 9.00 1.85 -27.54
CA TYR A 219 9.75 1.46 -28.74
C TYR A 219 8.94 0.57 -29.70
N GLY A 220 7.64 0.39 -29.46
CA GLY A 220 6.77 -0.50 -30.23
C GLY A 220 6.79 -1.96 -29.74
N PHE A 221 7.41 -2.25 -28.60
CA PHE A 221 7.36 -3.55 -27.93
C PHE A 221 7.76 -3.41 -26.45
N ALA A 222 7.34 -4.37 -25.63
CA ALA A 222 7.79 -4.55 -24.23
C ALA A 222 8.64 -5.82 -24.09
N THR A 223 9.23 -6.05 -22.91
CA THR A 223 10.18 -7.15 -22.69
C THR A 223 9.88 -7.96 -21.44
N VAL A 224 10.05 -9.28 -21.50
CA VAL A 224 9.92 -10.14 -20.31
C VAL A 224 11.06 -11.16 -20.24
N LYS A 225 11.44 -11.54 -19.02
CA LYS A 225 12.45 -12.57 -18.75
C LYS A 225 11.77 -13.92 -18.50
N LEU A 226 12.12 -14.93 -19.29
CA LEU A 226 11.67 -16.31 -19.09
C LEU A 226 12.50 -17.01 -18.01
N ASP A 227 11.99 -18.13 -17.49
CA ASP A 227 12.73 -19.01 -16.56
C ASP A 227 14.07 -19.52 -17.13
N SER A 228 14.19 -19.58 -18.46
CA SER A 228 15.44 -19.94 -19.15
C SER A 228 16.53 -18.86 -19.03
N GLY A 229 16.18 -17.66 -18.58
CA GLY A 229 17.01 -16.46 -18.62
C GLY A 229 16.99 -15.73 -19.96
N GLU A 230 16.28 -16.24 -20.97
CA GLU A 230 16.07 -15.51 -22.23
C GLU A 230 15.13 -14.32 -22.01
N VAL A 231 15.48 -13.18 -22.59
CA VAL A 231 14.60 -12.01 -22.67
C VAL A 231 13.92 -12.03 -24.03
N ILE A 232 12.59 -11.89 -24.05
CA ILE A 232 11.81 -11.87 -25.28
C ILE A 232 10.99 -10.58 -25.41
N ALA A 233 10.77 -10.16 -26.65
CA ALA A 233 9.80 -9.12 -26.96
C ALA A 233 8.37 -9.65 -26.81
N VAL A 234 7.48 -8.82 -26.28
CA VAL A 234 6.04 -9.07 -26.15
C VAL A 234 5.26 -7.79 -26.43
N CYS A 235 3.96 -7.90 -26.69
CA CYS A 235 3.10 -6.74 -26.98
C CYS A 235 3.66 -5.88 -28.14
N THR A 236 4.11 -6.55 -29.20
CA THR A 236 4.72 -5.92 -30.37
C THR A 236 3.70 -5.22 -31.28
N ASP A 237 4.04 -4.01 -31.76
CA ASP A 237 3.22 -3.23 -32.68
C ASP A 237 3.70 -3.33 -34.14
N GLU A 238 3.01 -2.67 -35.08
CA GLU A 238 3.40 -2.67 -36.50
C GLU A 238 4.80 -2.10 -36.75
N THR A 239 5.26 -1.17 -35.90
CA THR A 239 6.57 -0.52 -36.00
C THR A 239 7.68 -1.54 -35.72
N ALA A 240 7.61 -2.22 -34.58
CA ALA A 240 8.57 -3.26 -34.18
C ALA A 240 8.54 -4.45 -35.16
N ASN A 241 7.33 -4.88 -35.54
CA ASN A 241 7.14 -5.97 -36.50
C ASN A 241 7.77 -5.67 -37.87
N SER A 242 7.70 -4.41 -38.34
CA SER A 242 8.34 -4.00 -39.60
C SER A 242 9.87 -4.10 -39.60
N LEU A 243 10.48 -4.10 -38.40
CA LEU A 243 11.91 -4.25 -38.18
C LEU A 243 12.33 -5.71 -37.89
N GLY A 244 11.36 -6.64 -37.86
CA GLY A 244 11.59 -8.07 -37.59
C GLY A 244 11.53 -8.46 -36.12
N ILE A 245 11.05 -7.58 -35.25
CA ILE A 245 10.80 -7.86 -33.83
C ILE A 245 9.31 -8.19 -33.67
N GLU A 246 9.00 -9.47 -33.46
CA GLU A 246 7.65 -10.00 -33.27
C GLU A 246 7.53 -10.59 -31.85
N ASP A 247 6.31 -10.84 -31.38
CA ASP A 247 6.09 -11.50 -30.08
C ASP A 247 6.88 -12.83 -30.00
N GLY A 248 7.71 -12.94 -28.96
CA GLY A 248 8.62 -14.06 -28.74
C GLY A 248 10.01 -13.89 -29.34
N THR A 249 10.30 -12.84 -30.10
CA THR A 249 11.66 -12.57 -30.58
C THR A 249 12.62 -12.42 -29.40
N VAL A 250 13.75 -13.15 -29.42
CA VAL A 250 14.75 -13.07 -28.33
C VAL A 250 15.57 -11.80 -28.47
N ILE A 251 15.52 -10.94 -27.46
CA ILE A 251 16.35 -9.74 -27.34
C ILE A 251 17.66 -10.13 -26.69
N THR A 252 18.79 -9.76 -27.30
CA THR A 252 20.13 -10.14 -26.83
C THR A 252 20.90 -8.96 -26.27
N ARG A 253 20.72 -7.77 -26.84
CA ARG A 253 21.45 -6.56 -26.44
C ARG A 253 20.54 -5.32 -26.48
N TRP A 254 20.77 -4.43 -25.51
CA TRP A 254 20.11 -3.16 -25.36
C TRP A 254 21.18 -2.06 -25.37
N ASN A 255 21.13 -1.15 -26.34
CA ASN A 255 22.14 -0.13 -26.60
C ASN A 255 23.60 -0.67 -26.64
N GLY A 256 23.78 -1.83 -27.26
CA GLY A 256 25.09 -2.47 -27.35
C GLY A 256 25.62 -3.12 -26.07
N LYS A 257 24.82 -3.20 -25.00
CA LYS A 257 25.11 -3.98 -23.79
C LYS A 257 24.26 -5.26 -23.76
N PRO A 258 24.76 -6.42 -23.27
CA PRO A 258 23.92 -7.60 -23.05
C PRO A 258 22.64 -7.23 -22.29
N VAL A 259 21.49 -7.71 -22.73
CA VAL A 259 20.17 -7.21 -22.26
C VAL A 259 19.97 -7.31 -20.75
N LEU A 260 20.36 -8.43 -20.12
CA LEU A 260 20.25 -8.58 -18.66
C LEU A 260 21.20 -7.65 -17.90
N GLN A 261 22.36 -7.35 -18.48
CA GLN A 261 23.30 -6.37 -17.89
C GLN A 261 22.76 -4.93 -18.04
N ALA A 262 22.04 -4.64 -19.13
CA ALA A 262 21.36 -3.35 -19.28
C ALA A 262 20.21 -3.19 -18.29
N ALA A 263 19.43 -4.25 -18.07
CA ALA A 263 18.39 -4.25 -17.04
C ALA A 263 18.97 -3.95 -15.65
N GLU A 264 20.09 -4.57 -15.28
CA GLU A 264 20.73 -4.39 -13.97
C GLU A 264 21.41 -3.02 -13.79
N GLU A 265 22.05 -2.48 -14.83
CA GLU A 265 22.92 -1.30 -14.70
C GLU A 265 22.28 0.01 -15.16
N ASP A 266 21.34 -0.05 -16.11
CA ASP A 266 20.83 1.15 -16.81
C ASP A 266 19.36 1.46 -16.46
N VAL A 267 18.59 0.50 -15.93
CA VAL A 267 17.24 0.75 -15.41
C VAL A 267 17.36 1.44 -14.05
N PRO A 268 16.65 2.56 -13.81
CA PRO A 268 16.66 3.22 -12.50
C PRO A 268 16.17 2.29 -11.39
N ASN A 269 16.75 2.39 -10.19
CA ASN A 269 16.24 1.65 -9.03
C ASN A 269 14.80 2.07 -8.72
N LEU A 270 13.86 1.13 -8.84
CA LEU A 270 12.43 1.34 -8.58
C LEU A 270 11.99 0.98 -7.15
N GLY A 271 12.93 0.55 -6.30
CA GLY A 271 12.65 0.25 -4.88
C GLY A 271 11.91 -1.06 -4.65
N THR A 272 11.96 -2.01 -5.59
CA THR A 272 11.36 -3.33 -5.43
C THR A 272 11.93 -4.03 -4.18
N PRO A 273 11.12 -4.52 -3.23
CA PRO A 273 11.66 -5.06 -1.98
C PRO A 273 12.43 -6.38 -2.16
N VAL A 274 11.80 -7.35 -2.81
CA VAL A 274 12.36 -8.69 -3.04
C VAL A 274 13.25 -8.68 -4.29
N LYS A 275 14.52 -9.08 -4.11
CA LYS A 275 15.51 -9.04 -5.19
C LYS A 275 15.17 -9.93 -6.39
N THR A 276 14.64 -11.13 -6.16
CA THR A 276 14.27 -12.03 -7.26
C THR A 276 13.11 -11.48 -8.11
N ASN A 277 12.20 -10.73 -7.50
CA ASN A 277 11.15 -10.00 -8.22
C ASN A 277 11.74 -8.82 -8.99
N GLU A 278 12.67 -8.06 -8.38
CA GLU A 278 13.37 -6.95 -9.04
C GLU A 278 14.02 -7.40 -10.35
N GLU A 279 14.73 -8.54 -10.37
CA GLU A 279 15.37 -9.02 -11.59
C GLU A 279 14.40 -9.36 -12.74
N ILE A 280 13.11 -9.54 -12.46
CA ILE A 280 12.05 -9.73 -13.46
C ILE A 280 11.49 -8.36 -13.86
N VAL A 281 11.17 -7.53 -12.87
CA VAL A 281 10.59 -6.19 -13.04
C VAL A 281 11.55 -5.25 -13.78
N ASP A 282 12.86 -5.32 -13.55
CA ASP A 282 13.85 -4.50 -14.26
C ASP A 282 13.88 -4.83 -15.75
N VAL A 283 13.74 -6.11 -16.12
CA VAL A 283 13.62 -6.51 -17.54
C VAL A 283 12.32 -5.99 -18.14
N MET A 284 11.23 -5.98 -17.37
CA MET A 284 9.97 -5.37 -17.79
C MET A 284 10.07 -3.85 -17.94
N ASN A 285 11.05 -3.20 -17.29
CA ASN A 285 11.25 -1.75 -17.29
C ASN A 285 12.48 -1.31 -18.11
N LEU A 286 12.95 -2.13 -19.06
CA LEU A 286 14.03 -1.76 -19.98
C LEU A 286 13.71 -0.51 -20.82
N ASP A 287 12.43 -0.19 -20.98
CA ASP A 287 11.93 1.05 -21.59
C ASP A 287 12.31 2.32 -20.81
N LEU A 288 12.71 2.21 -19.53
CA LEU A 288 13.33 3.30 -18.76
C LEU A 288 14.82 3.50 -19.11
N ALA A 289 15.48 2.47 -19.65
CA ALA A 289 16.90 2.46 -19.96
C ALA A 289 17.16 2.85 -21.43
N GLY A 290 16.75 4.04 -21.85
CA GLY A 290 16.79 4.45 -23.25
C GLY A 290 16.83 5.96 -23.50
N GLY A 291 16.31 6.36 -24.65
CA GLY A 291 16.09 7.75 -25.06
C GLY A 291 15.30 7.83 -26.36
N ASP A 292 15.38 8.95 -27.07
CA ASP A 292 14.67 9.17 -28.35
C ASP A 292 14.92 8.06 -29.39
N THR A 293 16.11 7.46 -29.36
CA THR A 293 16.49 6.32 -30.21
C THR A 293 17.28 5.30 -29.44
N LEU A 294 17.15 4.04 -29.81
CA LEU A 294 17.79 2.91 -29.14
C LEU A 294 18.25 1.86 -30.16
N ASP A 295 19.49 1.37 -30.02
CA ASP A 295 19.96 0.20 -30.78
C ASP A 295 19.58 -1.10 -30.04
N VAL A 296 18.78 -1.95 -30.69
CA VAL A 296 18.31 -3.23 -30.16
C VAL A 296 18.89 -4.37 -30.98
N SER A 297 19.56 -5.32 -30.32
CA SER A 297 19.99 -6.57 -30.94
C SER A 297 19.07 -7.72 -30.57
N PHE A 298 18.74 -8.56 -31.55
CA PHE A 298 17.81 -9.68 -31.38
C PHE A 298 18.15 -10.85 -32.32
N LEU A 299 17.62 -12.03 -32.03
CA LEU A 299 17.76 -13.20 -32.90
C LEU A 299 16.64 -13.23 -33.96
N ASP A 300 17.01 -13.24 -35.24
CA ASP A 300 16.05 -13.42 -36.33
C ASP A 300 15.45 -14.84 -36.35
N LYS A 301 14.49 -15.08 -37.24
CA LYS A 301 13.86 -16.40 -37.44
C LYS A 301 14.82 -17.55 -37.80
N ASN A 302 16.04 -17.24 -38.22
CA ASN A 302 17.08 -18.22 -38.54
C ASN A 302 18.09 -18.40 -37.38
N GLY A 303 17.91 -17.67 -36.27
CA GLY A 303 18.82 -17.64 -35.12
C GLY A 303 20.05 -16.76 -35.32
N ASN A 304 20.08 -15.89 -36.33
CA ASN A 304 21.18 -14.94 -36.53
C ASN A 304 20.89 -13.65 -35.75
N GLU A 305 21.89 -13.15 -35.03
CA GLU A 305 21.79 -11.85 -34.38
C GLU A 305 21.71 -10.72 -35.43
N GLN A 306 20.71 -9.85 -35.28
CA GLN A 306 20.52 -8.63 -36.04
C GLN A 306 20.49 -7.45 -35.07
N THR A 307 20.88 -6.26 -35.54
CA THR A 307 20.74 -5.02 -34.77
C THR A 307 19.96 -4.02 -35.60
N VAL A 308 18.96 -3.40 -34.98
CA VAL A 308 18.15 -2.33 -35.56
C VAL A 308 18.12 -1.14 -34.62
N THR A 309 17.99 0.06 -35.18
CA THR A 309 17.72 1.27 -34.40
C THR A 309 16.23 1.50 -34.36
N VAL A 310 15.65 1.54 -33.17
CA VAL A 310 14.25 1.91 -32.91
C VAL A 310 14.16 3.36 -32.45
N SER A 311 13.02 4.00 -32.64
CA SER A 311 12.76 5.37 -32.19
C SER A 311 11.61 5.37 -31.20
N ALA A 312 11.75 6.12 -30.10
CA ALA A 312 10.70 6.28 -29.11
C ALA A 312 9.47 6.93 -29.76
N LYS A 313 8.31 6.43 -29.39
CA LYS A 313 7.00 6.94 -29.79
C LYS A 313 6.38 7.70 -28.64
N GLU A 314 5.41 8.55 -28.98
CA GLU A 314 4.57 9.18 -27.97
C GLU A 314 3.65 8.13 -27.35
N GLY A 315 3.51 8.17 -26.02
CA GLY A 315 2.70 7.23 -25.26
C GLY A 315 3.49 6.06 -24.69
N VAL A 316 2.75 5.12 -24.09
CA VAL A 316 3.27 3.98 -23.30
C VAL A 316 2.42 2.73 -23.53
N ASP A 317 1.89 2.57 -24.75
CA ASP A 317 0.86 1.58 -25.06
C ASP A 317 1.38 0.15 -24.87
N THR A 318 2.59 -0.15 -25.34
CA THR A 318 3.17 -1.49 -25.22
C THR A 318 3.49 -1.84 -23.77
N LYS A 319 4.00 -0.86 -23.00
CA LYS A 319 4.22 -0.99 -21.55
C LYS A 319 2.90 -1.24 -20.80
N ARG A 320 1.87 -0.46 -21.09
CA ARG A 320 0.54 -0.60 -20.48
C ARG A 320 -0.08 -1.96 -20.80
N GLU A 321 0.08 -2.45 -22.02
CA GLU A 321 -0.42 -3.76 -22.45
C GLU A 321 0.33 -4.92 -21.77
N GLU A 322 1.65 -4.79 -21.63
CA GLU A 322 2.49 -5.73 -20.90
C GLU A 322 2.08 -5.83 -19.42
N MET A 323 2.01 -4.69 -18.73
CA MET A 323 1.59 -4.66 -17.32
C MET A 323 0.20 -5.27 -17.13
N ALA A 324 -0.76 -4.92 -18.00
CA ALA A 324 -2.11 -5.46 -17.95
C ALA A 324 -2.13 -6.99 -18.11
N ALA A 325 -1.37 -7.51 -19.08
CA ALA A 325 -1.30 -8.94 -19.34
C ALA A 325 -0.59 -9.70 -18.22
N PHE A 326 0.57 -9.22 -17.76
CA PHE A 326 1.36 -9.89 -16.73
C PHE A 326 0.66 -9.90 -15.36
N ARG A 327 -0.02 -8.81 -15.02
CA ARG A 327 -0.79 -8.70 -13.76
C ARG A 327 -2.19 -9.31 -13.84
N GLY A 328 -2.69 -9.61 -15.04
CA GLY A 328 -4.05 -10.11 -15.25
C GLY A 328 -5.14 -9.09 -14.87
N ILE A 329 -4.88 -7.79 -15.03
CA ILE A 329 -5.80 -6.70 -14.70
C ILE A 329 -5.87 -5.67 -15.83
N GLU A 330 -6.99 -4.95 -15.96
CA GLU A 330 -7.11 -3.87 -16.92
C GLU A 330 -6.32 -2.63 -16.48
N MET A 331 -5.68 -1.93 -17.43
CA MET A 331 -4.87 -0.72 -17.19
C MET A 331 -5.37 0.47 -18.04
N PRO A 332 -5.54 1.69 -17.46
CA PRO A 332 -5.33 2.02 -16.05
C PRO A 332 -6.36 1.35 -15.12
N ILE A 333 -5.98 1.15 -13.87
CA ILE A 333 -6.82 0.50 -12.87
C ILE A 333 -8.04 1.40 -12.59
N ASP A 334 -9.24 0.84 -12.77
CA ASP A 334 -10.47 1.41 -12.24
C ASP A 334 -10.65 0.87 -10.82
N GLU A 335 -10.28 1.67 -9.81
CA GLU A 335 -10.31 1.26 -8.40
C GLU A 335 -11.70 0.80 -7.94
N GLU A 336 -12.78 1.43 -8.42
CA GLU A 336 -14.14 1.06 -8.05
C GLU A 336 -14.48 -0.32 -8.62
N LYS A 337 -14.16 -0.57 -9.89
CA LYS A 337 -14.35 -1.87 -10.53
C LYS A 337 -13.48 -2.95 -9.88
N PHE A 338 -12.22 -2.63 -9.59
CA PHE A 338 -11.28 -3.56 -8.96
C PHE A 338 -11.77 -3.98 -7.56
N LEU A 339 -12.11 -3.02 -6.71
CA LEU A 339 -12.64 -3.29 -5.37
C LEU A 339 -14.02 -3.98 -5.40
N ALA A 340 -14.82 -3.79 -6.44
CA ALA A 340 -16.09 -4.50 -6.60
C ALA A 340 -15.93 -6.02 -6.79
N GLU A 341 -14.75 -6.49 -7.23
CA GLU A 341 -14.44 -7.92 -7.34
C GLU A 341 -14.02 -8.55 -6.00
N ASN A 342 -13.85 -7.74 -4.95
CA ASN A 342 -13.37 -8.23 -3.66
C ASN A 342 -14.34 -9.26 -3.04
N PHE A 343 -13.78 -10.38 -2.60
CA PHE A 343 -14.51 -11.56 -2.11
C PHE A 343 -15.47 -12.17 -3.14
N SER A 344 -15.29 -11.92 -4.44
CA SER A 344 -16.11 -12.55 -5.47
C SER A 344 -15.86 -14.06 -5.54
N THR A 345 -16.90 -14.81 -5.88
CA THR A 345 -16.84 -16.27 -5.96
C THR A 345 -17.57 -16.81 -7.17
N LYS A 346 -17.02 -17.85 -7.79
CA LYS A 346 -17.65 -18.61 -8.90
C LYS A 346 -17.14 -20.04 -8.92
N MET A 347 -17.86 -20.92 -9.61
CA MET A 347 -17.30 -22.21 -10.04
C MET A 347 -16.49 -21.96 -11.34
N LEU A 348 -15.27 -22.47 -11.40
CA LEU A 348 -14.42 -22.45 -12.62
C LEU A 348 -14.77 -23.61 -13.54
N ASP A 349 -15.18 -24.74 -12.97
CA ASP A 349 -15.71 -25.91 -13.65
C ASP A 349 -16.63 -26.72 -12.71
N ASP A 350 -16.91 -27.98 -13.03
CA ASP A 350 -17.89 -28.81 -12.30
C ASP A 350 -17.54 -29.02 -10.81
N ASN A 351 -16.27 -28.95 -10.41
CA ASN A 351 -15.86 -29.21 -9.03
C ASN A 351 -14.76 -28.29 -8.48
N CYS A 352 -14.26 -27.32 -9.25
CA CYS A 352 -13.33 -26.31 -8.78
C CYS A 352 -14.03 -24.97 -8.53
N GLY A 353 -14.08 -24.53 -7.28
CA GLY A 353 -14.51 -23.19 -6.88
C GLY A 353 -13.38 -22.17 -7.02
N TYR A 354 -13.75 -20.90 -6.99
CA TYR A 354 -12.86 -19.75 -7.02
C TYR A 354 -13.30 -18.69 -6.01
N LEU A 355 -12.33 -18.12 -5.31
CA LEU A 355 -12.48 -16.98 -4.41
C LEU A 355 -11.40 -15.94 -4.74
N LYS A 356 -11.81 -14.73 -5.14
CA LYS A 356 -10.87 -13.60 -5.33
C LYS A 356 -10.84 -12.71 -4.10
N VAL A 357 -9.66 -12.31 -3.68
CA VAL A 357 -9.47 -11.29 -2.62
C VAL A 357 -8.48 -10.27 -3.15
N VAL A 358 -8.94 -9.02 -3.29
CA VAL A 358 -8.12 -7.92 -3.80
C VAL A 358 -7.76 -6.90 -2.71
N ALA A 359 -8.45 -6.97 -1.56
CA ALA A 359 -8.17 -6.15 -0.40
C ALA A 359 -8.79 -6.74 0.88
N GLU A 360 -8.08 -6.68 2.00
CA GLU A 360 -8.60 -7.01 3.33
C GLU A 360 -9.43 -5.84 3.89
N THR A 361 -10.61 -5.59 3.32
CA THR A 361 -11.56 -4.59 3.82
C THR A 361 -13.01 -5.03 3.75
N MET A 362 -13.77 -4.82 4.83
CA MET A 362 -15.22 -5.08 4.88
C MET A 362 -16.08 -3.93 4.31
N GLY A 363 -15.45 -2.91 3.69
CA GLY A 363 -16.13 -1.71 3.20
C GLY A 363 -16.79 -0.88 4.32
N SER A 364 -16.41 -1.12 5.58
CA SER A 364 -16.99 -0.47 6.75
C SER A 364 -15.91 -0.25 7.81
N THR A 365 -15.60 1.02 8.08
CA THR A 365 -14.63 1.42 9.12
C THR A 365 -14.94 0.77 10.47
N PHE A 366 -16.22 0.69 10.85
CA PHE A 366 -16.62 0.07 12.11
C PHE A 366 -16.28 -1.42 12.14
N ARG A 367 -16.59 -2.17 11.07
CA ARG A 367 -16.34 -3.62 11.02
C ARG A 367 -14.84 -3.90 11.03
N ASN A 368 -14.08 -3.20 10.18
CA ASN A 368 -12.63 -3.31 10.11
C ASN A 368 -11.98 -3.03 11.47
N LEU A 369 -12.27 -1.87 12.06
CA LEU A 369 -11.70 -1.49 13.35
C LEU A 369 -12.15 -2.41 14.49
N SER A 370 -13.36 -2.96 14.42
CA SER A 370 -13.85 -3.88 15.46
C SER A 370 -13.00 -5.15 15.54
N GLY A 371 -12.72 -5.80 14.40
CA GLY A 371 -11.90 -7.00 14.43
C GLY A 371 -10.42 -6.70 14.60
N TYR A 372 -9.92 -5.57 14.12
CA TYR A 372 -8.57 -5.10 14.42
C TYR A 372 -8.34 -4.94 15.92
N LEU A 373 -9.24 -4.23 16.61
CA LEU A 373 -9.11 -4.01 18.05
C LEU A 373 -9.27 -5.31 18.85
N THR A 374 -10.07 -6.28 18.39
CA THR A 374 -10.26 -7.53 19.14
C THR A 374 -9.31 -8.65 18.74
N GLY A 375 -8.63 -8.53 17.60
CA GLY A 375 -7.93 -9.63 16.94
C GLY A 375 -8.88 -10.74 16.44
N ASP A 376 -10.14 -10.42 16.10
CA ASP A 376 -11.16 -11.41 15.70
C ASP A 376 -12.21 -10.80 14.74
N GLN A 377 -12.09 -11.08 13.43
CA GLN A 377 -13.03 -10.57 12.40
C GLN A 377 -14.22 -11.52 12.17
N LYS A 378 -15.16 -11.50 13.12
CA LYS A 378 -16.39 -12.32 13.05
C LYS A 378 -17.21 -12.09 11.76
N TYR A 379 -17.27 -10.85 11.27
CA TYR A 379 -18.02 -10.51 10.08
C TYR A 379 -17.40 -11.10 8.81
N ALA A 380 -16.07 -11.06 8.68
CA ALA A 380 -15.36 -11.69 7.58
C ALA A 380 -15.52 -13.21 7.64
N ARG A 381 -15.37 -13.81 8.84
CA ARG A 381 -15.51 -15.26 9.03
C ARG A 381 -16.89 -15.77 8.60
N GLU A 382 -17.97 -15.08 8.98
CA GLU A 382 -19.32 -15.47 8.53
C GLU A 382 -19.50 -15.28 7.02
N MET A 383 -19.01 -14.18 6.46
CA MET A 383 -19.06 -13.92 5.02
C MET A 383 -18.35 -15.01 4.20
N PHE A 384 -17.15 -15.43 4.62
CA PHE A 384 -16.43 -16.52 3.98
C PHE A 384 -17.14 -17.85 4.17
N ARG A 385 -17.66 -18.16 5.36
CA ARG A 385 -18.44 -19.37 5.63
C ARG A 385 -19.65 -19.47 4.69
N GLU A 386 -20.41 -18.39 4.51
CA GLU A 386 -21.56 -18.36 3.60
C GLU A 386 -21.14 -18.63 2.15
N LYS A 387 -20.08 -17.96 1.68
CA LYS A 387 -19.56 -18.10 0.31
C LYS A 387 -19.01 -19.50 0.02
N LEU A 388 -18.22 -20.06 0.93
CA LEU A 388 -17.66 -21.41 0.76
C LEU A 388 -18.75 -22.49 0.82
N ASN A 389 -19.77 -22.33 1.68
CA ASN A 389 -20.93 -23.21 1.69
C ASN A 389 -21.75 -23.10 0.40
N TYR A 390 -21.87 -21.90 -0.16
CA TYR A 390 -22.52 -21.71 -1.46
C TYR A 390 -21.78 -22.47 -2.57
N LEU A 391 -20.45 -22.32 -2.67
CA LEU A 391 -19.65 -23.09 -3.63
C LEU A 391 -19.76 -24.61 -3.40
N ARG A 392 -19.68 -25.08 -2.15
CA ARG A 392 -19.92 -26.50 -1.82
C ARG A 392 -21.28 -27.00 -2.29
N SER A 393 -22.34 -26.19 -2.14
CA SER A 393 -23.68 -26.54 -2.61
C SER A 393 -23.77 -26.68 -4.14
N GLN A 394 -22.81 -26.12 -4.88
CA GLN A 394 -22.68 -26.23 -6.33
C GLN A 394 -21.79 -27.39 -6.78
N GLY A 395 -21.19 -28.14 -5.86
CA GLY A 395 -20.32 -29.29 -6.17
C GLY A 395 -18.83 -29.05 -5.98
N MET A 396 -18.42 -27.94 -5.33
CA MET A 396 -17.01 -27.66 -5.06
C MET A 396 -16.33 -28.76 -4.23
N GLU A 397 -15.24 -29.30 -4.78
CA GLU A 397 -14.30 -30.23 -4.15
C GLU A 397 -12.90 -29.60 -4.00
N TYR A 398 -12.55 -28.67 -4.91
CA TYR A 398 -11.28 -27.95 -4.96
C TYR A 398 -11.54 -26.44 -4.95
N LEU A 399 -10.60 -25.66 -4.44
CA LEU A 399 -10.71 -24.20 -4.43
C LEU A 399 -9.42 -23.55 -4.95
N VAL A 400 -9.57 -22.58 -5.84
CA VAL A 400 -8.52 -21.60 -6.12
C VAL A 400 -8.83 -20.32 -5.36
N ILE A 401 -7.88 -19.85 -4.55
CA ILE A 401 -7.92 -18.52 -3.93
C ILE A 401 -7.00 -17.62 -4.74
N ASP A 402 -7.49 -16.48 -5.23
CA ASP A 402 -6.70 -15.56 -6.04
C ASP A 402 -6.40 -14.29 -5.24
N LEU A 403 -5.13 -14.15 -4.85
CA LEU A 403 -4.56 -13.01 -4.12
C LEU A 403 -3.65 -12.15 -5.01
N ARG A 404 -3.61 -12.41 -6.33
CA ARG A 404 -2.79 -11.59 -7.25
C ARG A 404 -3.30 -10.15 -7.22
N ASN A 405 -2.36 -9.21 -7.12
CA ASN A 405 -2.63 -7.77 -6.99
C ASN A 405 -3.42 -7.39 -5.72
N ASN A 406 -3.40 -8.22 -4.67
CA ASN A 406 -4.05 -7.87 -3.42
C ASN A 406 -3.27 -6.77 -2.69
N GLU A 407 -3.88 -5.59 -2.54
CA GLU A 407 -3.25 -4.39 -2.00
C GLU A 407 -3.25 -4.33 -0.46
N GLY A 408 -3.85 -5.32 0.21
CA GLY A 408 -3.85 -5.37 1.66
C GLY A 408 -5.06 -4.78 2.36
N GLY A 409 -4.86 -4.44 3.63
CA GLY A 409 -5.88 -3.92 4.53
C GLY A 409 -5.68 -4.44 5.96
N PHE A 410 -6.69 -5.13 6.50
CA PHE A 410 -6.69 -5.65 7.86
C PHE A 410 -6.42 -7.16 7.89
N ASP A 411 -5.22 -7.58 8.30
CA ASP A 411 -4.81 -8.99 8.45
C ASP A 411 -5.84 -9.87 9.15
N GLU A 412 -6.64 -9.32 10.09
CA GLU A 412 -7.62 -10.15 10.77
C GLU A 412 -8.69 -10.71 9.80
N ILE A 413 -8.90 -10.11 8.64
CA ILE A 413 -9.79 -10.64 7.59
C ILE A 413 -9.16 -11.88 6.96
N ALA A 414 -7.84 -11.88 6.72
CA ALA A 414 -7.10 -13.06 6.30
C ALA A 414 -7.14 -14.17 7.37
N THR A 415 -6.94 -13.81 8.66
CA THR A 415 -7.07 -14.78 9.76
C THR A 415 -8.46 -15.40 9.82
N ALA A 416 -9.51 -14.63 9.52
CA ALA A 416 -10.89 -15.11 9.55
C ALA A 416 -11.21 -16.15 8.47
N LEU A 417 -10.56 -16.11 7.30
CA LEU A 417 -10.62 -17.23 6.36
C LEU A 417 -9.83 -18.42 6.89
N CYS A 418 -8.61 -18.18 7.39
CA CYS A 418 -7.74 -19.24 7.92
C CYS A 418 -8.39 -20.02 9.07
N ASP A 419 -9.15 -19.35 9.96
CA ASP A 419 -9.97 -19.96 11.00
C ASP A 419 -10.84 -21.11 10.46
N LEU A 420 -11.43 -20.92 9.27
CA LEU A 420 -12.31 -21.92 8.64
C LEU A 420 -11.54 -23.09 8.02
N LEU A 421 -10.29 -22.85 7.61
CA LEU A 421 -9.45 -23.78 6.84
C LEU A 421 -8.58 -24.68 7.71
N THR A 422 -8.57 -24.51 9.03
CA THR A 422 -7.75 -25.29 9.96
C THR A 422 -8.52 -25.73 11.19
N ASP A 423 -8.08 -26.81 11.84
CA ASP A 423 -8.59 -27.31 13.12
C ASP A 423 -7.65 -26.98 14.31
N LYS A 424 -6.60 -26.19 14.06
CA LYS A 424 -5.58 -25.83 15.05
C LYS A 424 -5.57 -24.34 15.34
N ASP A 425 -5.32 -24.02 16.61
CA ASP A 425 -4.99 -22.66 17.03
C ASP A 425 -3.49 -22.40 16.87
N TRP A 426 -3.14 -21.22 16.35
CA TRP A 426 -1.74 -20.80 16.22
C TRP A 426 -1.62 -19.28 16.13
N TYR A 427 -0.40 -18.79 16.31
CA TYR A 427 -0.07 -17.37 16.24
C TYR A 427 -0.21 -16.86 14.80
N GLY A 428 -1.10 -15.89 14.56
CA GLY A 428 -1.22 -15.24 13.26
C GLY A 428 -0.18 -14.12 13.13
N GLN A 429 -0.43 -13.04 13.86
CA GLN A 429 0.41 -11.84 13.87
C GLN A 429 0.41 -11.13 15.22
N GLY A 430 1.29 -10.15 15.38
CA GLY A 430 1.33 -9.30 16.55
C GLY A 430 1.52 -7.84 16.20
N LEU A 431 0.75 -6.96 16.84
CA LEU A 431 0.91 -5.52 16.69
C LEU A 431 2.10 -5.06 17.51
N GLY A 432 3.09 -4.45 16.86
CA GLY A 432 4.36 -4.07 17.44
C GLY A 432 4.51 -2.58 17.72
N ILE A 433 5.30 -2.21 18.72
CA ILE A 433 5.76 -0.83 18.92
C ILE A 433 7.27 -0.78 18.79
N ARG A 434 7.77 0.22 18.05
CA ARG A 434 9.19 0.58 18.03
C ARG A 434 9.49 1.60 19.11
N LYS A 435 10.50 1.34 19.94
CA LYS A 435 11.07 2.31 20.87
C LYS A 435 12.56 2.11 21.05
N ASP A 436 13.35 3.17 20.85
CA ASP A 436 14.80 3.17 21.04
C ASP A 436 15.50 2.02 20.27
N GLY A 437 15.07 1.79 19.03
CA GLY A 437 15.59 0.73 18.14
C GLY A 437 15.17 -0.70 18.52
N LYS A 438 14.18 -0.87 19.41
CA LYS A 438 13.67 -2.18 19.82
C LYS A 438 12.20 -2.34 19.51
N TYR A 439 11.82 -3.55 19.13
CA TYR A 439 10.44 -3.95 18.88
C TYR A 439 9.83 -4.62 20.11
N THR A 440 8.55 -4.39 20.33
CA THR A 440 7.78 -5.02 21.42
C THR A 440 6.37 -5.28 20.93
N CYS A 441 5.97 -6.55 20.94
CA CYS A 441 4.58 -6.92 20.69
C CYS A 441 3.68 -6.40 21.83
N VAL A 442 2.56 -5.77 21.48
CA VAL A 442 1.57 -5.26 22.43
C VAL A 442 0.18 -5.89 22.26
N SER A 443 -0.08 -6.62 21.17
CA SER A 443 -1.32 -7.34 20.91
C SER A 443 -1.04 -8.56 20.04
N ASP A 444 -1.60 -9.72 20.38
CA ASP A 444 -1.43 -10.95 19.59
C ASP A 444 -2.76 -11.30 18.92
N HIS A 445 -2.79 -11.39 17.60
CA HIS A 445 -3.99 -11.77 16.84
C HIS A 445 -3.77 -13.18 16.29
N CYS A 446 -4.51 -14.14 16.85
CA CYS A 446 -4.33 -15.56 16.61
C CYS A 446 -5.33 -16.07 15.57
N ILE A 447 -4.98 -17.19 14.94
CA ILE A 447 -5.93 -17.98 14.16
C ILE A 447 -6.56 -19.01 15.10
N HIS A 448 -7.88 -19.11 15.03
CA HIS A 448 -8.71 -19.95 15.87
C HIS A 448 -9.46 -20.97 15.00
N GLY A 449 -8.85 -22.14 14.85
CA GLY A 449 -9.30 -23.17 13.92
C GLY A 449 -10.69 -23.73 14.26
N THR A 450 -11.62 -23.67 13.31
CA THR A 450 -12.96 -24.27 13.42
C THR A 450 -13.05 -25.64 12.74
N GLY A 451 -12.15 -25.92 11.80
CA GLY A 451 -12.08 -27.17 11.03
C GLY A 451 -13.20 -27.33 9.99
N GLU A 452 -14.02 -26.32 9.74
CA GLU A 452 -15.21 -26.42 8.88
C GLU A 452 -14.89 -26.75 7.40
N PHE A 453 -13.73 -26.32 6.93
CA PHE A 453 -13.26 -26.48 5.55
C PHE A 453 -11.81 -26.98 5.47
N ALA A 454 -11.28 -27.56 6.56
CA ALA A 454 -9.91 -28.09 6.62
C ALA A 454 -9.69 -29.32 5.71
N ASP A 455 -10.76 -29.90 5.17
CA ASP A 455 -10.73 -30.98 4.19
C ASP A 455 -10.57 -30.52 2.74
N LEU A 456 -10.78 -29.22 2.44
CA LEU A 456 -10.65 -28.70 1.08
C LEU A 456 -9.20 -28.70 0.62
N LYS A 457 -8.95 -29.11 -0.62
CA LYS A 457 -7.66 -28.90 -1.30
C LYS A 457 -7.66 -27.56 -2.01
N ILE A 458 -6.64 -26.76 -1.75
CA ILE A 458 -6.62 -25.35 -2.15
C ILE A 458 -5.29 -25.02 -2.83
N VAL A 459 -5.37 -24.25 -3.92
CA VAL A 459 -4.22 -23.50 -4.45
C VAL A 459 -4.50 -22.02 -4.25
N ALA A 460 -3.54 -21.30 -3.66
CA ALA A 460 -3.60 -19.85 -3.52
C ALA A 460 -2.63 -19.21 -4.53
N LEU A 461 -3.14 -18.38 -5.42
CA LEU A 461 -2.36 -17.62 -6.39
C LEU A 461 -1.92 -16.28 -5.81
N THR A 462 -0.68 -15.89 -6.04
CA THR A 462 -0.09 -14.61 -5.63
C THR A 462 0.88 -14.10 -6.70
N ASN A 463 1.30 -12.84 -6.60
CA ASN A 463 2.30 -12.21 -7.45
C ASN A 463 3.01 -11.08 -6.69
N TYR A 464 4.01 -10.45 -7.31
CA TYR A 464 4.81 -9.36 -6.74
C TYR A 464 4.02 -8.10 -6.34
N GLU A 465 2.74 -8.00 -6.75
CA GLU A 465 1.81 -6.92 -6.42
C GLU A 465 0.89 -7.28 -5.24
N CYS A 466 0.90 -8.55 -4.80
CA CYS A 466 0.32 -8.94 -3.52
C CYS A 466 1.18 -8.33 -2.42
N CYS A 467 0.62 -7.48 -1.56
CA CYS A 467 1.37 -6.72 -0.58
C CYS A 467 0.57 -6.53 0.72
N SER A 468 1.23 -6.02 1.77
CA SER A 468 0.60 -5.66 3.04
C SER A 468 -0.12 -6.86 3.71
N ALA A 469 -1.36 -6.68 4.15
CA ALA A 469 -2.17 -7.78 4.67
C ALA A 469 -2.43 -8.90 3.63
N GLY A 470 -2.28 -8.63 2.33
CA GLY A 470 -2.30 -9.65 1.27
C GLY A 470 -1.07 -10.56 1.32
N ASP A 471 0.10 -9.97 1.59
CA ASP A 471 1.34 -10.70 1.92
C ASP A 471 1.16 -11.53 3.18
N GLY A 472 0.57 -10.92 4.22
CA GLY A 472 0.11 -11.57 5.44
C GLY A 472 -0.74 -12.80 5.14
N PHE A 473 -1.74 -12.63 4.28
CA PHE A 473 -2.65 -13.68 3.87
C PHE A 473 -1.92 -14.82 3.16
N SER A 474 -1.04 -14.50 2.21
CA SER A 474 -0.19 -15.48 1.53
C SER A 474 0.63 -16.31 2.53
N LEU A 475 1.26 -15.66 3.52
CA LEU A 475 2.00 -16.34 4.59
C LEU A 475 1.10 -17.21 5.47
N TYR A 476 -0.11 -16.76 5.81
CA TYR A 476 -1.02 -17.56 6.64
C TYR A 476 -1.51 -18.79 5.90
N LEU A 477 -1.80 -18.67 4.60
CA LEU A 477 -2.20 -19.78 3.75
C LEU A 477 -1.08 -20.80 3.56
N SER A 478 0.17 -20.39 3.38
CA SER A 478 1.31 -21.33 3.22
C SER A 478 1.58 -22.18 4.47
N LYS A 479 1.09 -21.76 5.64
CA LYS A 479 1.19 -22.54 6.89
C LYS A 479 0.08 -23.61 7.01
N LEU A 480 -0.91 -23.61 6.13
CA LEU A 480 -2.03 -24.55 6.15
C LEU A 480 -1.69 -25.82 5.36
N PRO A 481 -1.85 -27.03 5.95
CA PRO A 481 -1.42 -28.28 5.31
C PRO A 481 -2.25 -28.68 4.08
N ASN A 482 -3.39 -28.03 3.86
CA ASN A 482 -4.33 -28.29 2.77
C ASN A 482 -4.30 -27.20 1.68
N VAL A 483 -3.37 -26.26 1.78
CA VAL A 483 -3.16 -25.17 0.82
C VAL A 483 -1.77 -25.28 0.20
N THR A 484 -1.64 -24.88 -1.04
CA THR A 484 -0.35 -24.64 -1.70
C THR A 484 -0.36 -23.23 -2.28
N VAL A 485 0.61 -22.40 -1.87
CA VAL A 485 0.79 -21.06 -2.44
C VAL A 485 1.66 -21.15 -3.70
N ALA A 486 1.19 -20.55 -4.80
CA ALA A 486 1.85 -20.58 -6.09
C ALA A 486 1.78 -19.22 -6.82
N GLY A 487 2.74 -18.96 -7.69
CA GLY A 487 2.81 -17.75 -8.50
C GLY A 487 4.00 -17.81 -9.46
N ILE A 488 4.00 -16.95 -10.48
CA ILE A 488 5.20 -16.71 -11.31
C ILE A 488 6.26 -15.92 -10.55
N THR A 489 5.82 -15.09 -9.59
CA THR A 489 6.68 -14.25 -8.74
C THR A 489 6.36 -14.51 -7.28
N ASP A 490 7.31 -14.20 -6.40
CA ASP A 490 7.04 -14.13 -4.97
C ASP A 490 6.11 -12.94 -4.68
N PRO A 491 5.40 -12.92 -3.53
CA PRO A 491 4.72 -11.73 -3.05
C PRO A 491 5.66 -10.53 -2.84
N CYS A 492 5.12 -9.32 -2.61
CA CYS A 492 5.88 -8.07 -2.60
C CYS A 492 7.01 -8.07 -1.55
N GLY A 493 6.78 -8.66 -0.38
CA GLY A 493 7.71 -8.73 0.75
C GLY A 493 7.53 -7.59 1.77
N CYS A 494 6.27 -7.16 2.01
CA CYS A 494 5.93 -6.13 2.99
C CYS A 494 4.58 -6.40 3.70
N ASN A 495 4.51 -6.14 5.01
CA ASN A 495 3.30 -6.28 5.83
C ASN A 495 3.24 -5.26 6.98
N GLN A 496 3.77 -4.04 6.81
CA GLN A 496 3.61 -2.99 7.83
C GLN A 496 2.30 -2.22 7.66
N GLU A 497 1.90 -1.49 8.70
CA GLU A 497 0.86 -0.48 8.55
C GLU A 497 1.46 0.82 8.00
N THR A 498 0.86 1.33 6.92
CA THR A 498 1.13 2.67 6.39
C THR A 498 0.61 3.75 7.36
N GLY A 499 1.18 4.97 7.30
CA GLY A 499 0.61 6.08 8.09
C GLY A 499 1.43 7.34 8.18
N GLY A 500 2.72 7.29 7.85
CA GLY A 500 3.59 8.46 7.74
C GLY A 500 3.35 9.18 6.43
N ILE A 501 3.13 10.49 6.48
CA ILE A 501 2.92 11.34 5.30
C ILE A 501 3.68 12.65 5.48
N SER A 502 4.64 12.95 4.60
CA SER A 502 5.37 14.22 4.60
C SER A 502 5.20 14.91 3.25
N THR A 503 4.56 16.08 3.22
CA THR A 503 4.42 16.90 2.00
C THR A 503 5.44 18.03 2.01
N LEU A 504 6.22 18.11 0.95
CA LEU A 504 7.42 18.93 0.82
C LEU A 504 7.14 20.18 0.00
N SER A 505 8.06 21.13 0.03
CA SER A 505 8.09 22.43 -0.66
C SER A 505 6.95 22.69 -1.65
N GLU A 506 6.12 23.68 -1.33
CA GLU A 506 4.97 24.12 -2.15
C GLU A 506 3.91 23.05 -2.47
N GLY A 507 4.05 21.83 -1.94
CA GLY A 507 3.19 20.70 -2.26
C GLY A 507 3.69 19.85 -3.43
N ILE A 508 4.92 20.09 -3.91
CA ILE A 508 5.48 19.43 -5.11
C ILE A 508 5.58 17.92 -4.92
N VAL A 509 6.00 17.46 -3.74
CA VAL A 509 6.21 16.04 -3.45
C VAL A 509 5.52 15.65 -2.16
N THR A 510 4.85 14.51 -2.14
CA THR A 510 4.33 13.88 -0.92
C THR A 510 4.90 12.47 -0.80
N VAL A 511 5.55 12.20 0.33
CA VAL A 511 6.13 10.89 0.65
C VAL A 511 5.27 10.17 1.67
N TYR A 512 4.95 8.92 1.39
CA TYR A 512 4.23 7.98 2.25
C TYR A 512 5.20 6.91 2.75
N TYR A 513 5.10 6.53 4.03
CA TYR A 513 5.96 5.49 4.60
C TYR A 513 5.29 4.72 5.74
N PRO A 514 5.74 3.47 6.02
CA PRO A 514 5.16 2.65 7.06
C PRO A 514 5.57 3.10 8.46
N THR A 515 4.62 2.98 9.38
CA THR A 515 4.74 3.47 10.77
C THR A 515 4.20 2.50 11.82
N GLY A 516 3.41 1.50 11.43
CA GLY A 516 2.96 0.43 12.32
C GLY A 516 3.66 -0.88 12.01
N LEU A 517 4.13 -1.57 13.06
CA LEU A 517 4.81 -2.86 12.93
C LEU A 517 3.83 -4.02 13.05
N ILE A 518 3.96 -4.98 12.14
CA ILE A 518 3.40 -6.32 12.26
C ILE A 518 4.55 -7.30 12.54
N LEU A 519 4.42 -8.06 13.63
CA LEU A 519 5.45 -8.93 14.17
C LEU A 519 5.06 -10.40 14.10
N ASN A 520 6.05 -11.26 13.84
CA ASN A 520 5.94 -12.70 13.99
C ASN A 520 5.98 -13.14 15.48
N GLU A 521 5.88 -14.44 15.72
CA GLU A 521 5.83 -15.02 17.08
C GLU A 521 7.11 -14.80 17.90
N ASP A 522 8.24 -14.53 17.23
CA ASP A 522 9.52 -14.22 17.83
C ASP A 522 9.68 -12.71 18.16
N GLY A 523 8.69 -11.89 17.79
CA GLY A 523 8.70 -10.45 18.02
C GLY A 523 9.56 -9.67 17.03
N GLU A 524 9.89 -10.27 15.88
CA GLU A 524 10.57 -9.64 14.75
C GLU A 524 9.55 -9.22 13.67
N PRO A 525 9.86 -8.23 12.79
CA PRO A 525 9.02 -7.91 11.64
C PRO A 525 8.65 -9.17 10.84
N ASN A 526 7.38 -9.29 10.46
CA ASN A 526 6.80 -10.58 10.05
C ASN A 526 7.28 -11.05 8.68
N ILE A 527 6.94 -10.31 7.63
CA ILE A 527 7.20 -10.66 6.21
C ILE A 527 8.30 -9.81 5.59
N ASP A 528 8.59 -8.70 6.25
CA ASP A 528 9.35 -7.61 5.70
C ASP A 528 10.78 -8.03 5.40
N VAL A 529 11.24 -7.75 4.19
CA VAL A 529 12.61 -8.09 3.81
C VAL A 529 13.62 -7.29 4.65
N LYS A 530 14.74 -7.94 4.97
CA LYS A 530 15.90 -7.28 5.58
C LYS A 530 16.70 -6.56 4.51
N SER A 531 17.87 -6.02 4.89
CA SER A 531 18.92 -5.58 3.97
C SER A 531 19.35 -6.66 2.96
N ASP A 532 19.08 -7.95 3.23
CA ASP A 532 19.34 -9.06 2.29
C ASP A 532 18.34 -9.15 1.12
N ARG A 533 17.19 -8.46 1.20
CA ARG A 533 16.16 -8.41 0.16
C ARG A 533 15.64 -9.79 -0.26
N VAL A 534 15.72 -10.78 0.63
CA VAL A 534 15.20 -12.13 0.42
C VAL A 534 13.76 -12.21 0.90
N SER A 535 12.85 -12.74 0.06
CA SER A 535 11.45 -12.97 0.44
C SER A 535 11.34 -13.82 1.70
N ARG A 536 10.45 -13.43 2.62
CA ARG A 536 10.14 -14.16 3.86
C ARG A 536 8.88 -15.01 3.76
N ASN A 537 8.13 -14.84 2.68
CA ASN A 537 6.91 -15.57 2.32
C ASN A 537 6.97 -16.01 0.84
N PRO A 538 8.05 -16.67 0.38
CA PRO A 538 8.15 -17.08 -1.02
C PRO A 538 7.04 -18.09 -1.37
N VAL A 539 6.69 -18.17 -2.65
CA VAL A 539 5.74 -19.19 -3.12
C VAL A 539 6.29 -20.59 -2.85
N GLU A 540 5.41 -21.53 -2.52
CA GLU A 540 5.80 -22.93 -2.33
C GLU A 540 6.04 -23.61 -3.68
N VAL A 541 5.31 -23.17 -4.71
CA VAL A 541 5.43 -23.67 -6.09
C VAL A 541 5.55 -22.51 -7.06
N HIS A 542 6.70 -22.45 -7.74
CA HIS A 542 6.90 -21.58 -8.90
C HIS A 542 6.05 -22.06 -10.07
N ILE A 543 5.21 -21.19 -10.62
CA ILE A 543 4.47 -21.45 -11.85
C ILE A 543 5.43 -21.25 -13.03
N PRO A 544 5.67 -22.27 -13.87
CA PRO A 544 6.62 -22.15 -14.97
C PRO A 544 6.31 -20.99 -15.90
N PHE A 545 7.29 -20.13 -16.14
CA PHE A 545 7.20 -19.01 -17.06
C PHE A 545 8.15 -19.21 -18.24
N ASP A 546 7.79 -20.18 -19.07
CA ASP A 546 8.46 -20.48 -20.33
C ASP A 546 7.87 -19.70 -21.51
N ARG A 547 8.38 -19.99 -22.71
CA ARG A 547 7.91 -19.34 -23.94
C ARG A 547 6.42 -19.60 -24.23
N ASP A 548 5.90 -20.79 -23.92
CA ASP A 548 4.48 -21.10 -24.14
C ASP A 548 3.60 -20.32 -23.17
N ALA A 549 4.00 -20.25 -21.89
CA ALA A 549 3.34 -19.43 -20.88
C ALA A 549 3.32 -17.96 -21.30
N ALA A 550 4.46 -17.40 -21.71
CA ALA A 550 4.54 -16.01 -22.16
C ALA A 550 3.64 -15.75 -23.38
N MET A 551 3.62 -16.62 -24.39
CA MET A 551 2.73 -16.43 -25.54
C MET A 551 1.25 -16.51 -25.14
N LYS A 552 0.87 -17.39 -24.21
CA LYS A 552 -0.49 -17.45 -23.71
C LYS A 552 -0.91 -16.17 -22.98
N ILE A 553 -0.03 -15.64 -22.14
CA ILE A 553 -0.27 -14.40 -21.38
C ILE A 553 -0.33 -13.19 -22.30
N PHE A 554 0.73 -12.94 -23.07
CA PHE A 554 0.90 -11.67 -23.77
C PHE A 554 0.26 -11.63 -25.15
N ARG A 555 0.29 -12.73 -25.91
CA ARG A 555 -0.27 -12.76 -27.28
C ARG A 555 -1.72 -13.23 -27.27
N ASP A 556 -2.00 -14.33 -26.58
CA ASP A 556 -3.31 -14.98 -26.61
C ASP A 556 -4.28 -14.46 -25.52
N LYS A 557 -3.78 -13.61 -24.60
CA LYS A 557 -4.52 -12.96 -23.51
C LYS A 557 -5.27 -13.95 -22.61
N GLN A 558 -4.62 -15.07 -22.29
CA GLN A 558 -5.13 -16.11 -21.41
C GLN A 558 -4.62 -15.92 -19.98
N ASP A 559 -5.45 -16.25 -18.98
CA ASP A 559 -5.04 -16.31 -17.58
C ASP A 559 -4.33 -17.64 -17.30
N TYR A 560 -3.05 -17.70 -17.70
CA TYR A 560 -2.23 -18.91 -17.62
C TYR A 560 -2.08 -19.43 -16.19
N GLU A 561 -1.89 -18.55 -15.21
CA GLU A 561 -1.73 -18.95 -13.80
C GLU A 561 -3.02 -19.57 -13.24
N LEU A 562 -4.18 -19.01 -13.57
CA LEU A 562 -5.47 -19.59 -13.16
C LEU A 562 -5.70 -20.95 -13.80
N GLU A 563 -5.42 -21.10 -15.09
CA GLU A 563 -5.50 -22.39 -15.77
C GLU A 563 -4.54 -23.43 -15.16
N TRP A 564 -3.33 -23.01 -14.80
CA TRP A 564 -2.34 -23.84 -14.12
C TRP A 564 -2.84 -24.28 -12.74
N ALA A 565 -3.36 -23.36 -11.92
CA ALA A 565 -3.85 -23.64 -10.58
C ALA A 565 -4.99 -24.67 -10.58
N VAL A 566 -5.93 -24.56 -11.51
CA VAL A 566 -7.05 -25.51 -11.66
C VAL A 566 -6.54 -26.92 -11.99
N LYS A 567 -5.52 -27.05 -12.85
CA LYS A 567 -4.90 -28.35 -13.15
C LYS A 567 -4.12 -28.87 -11.95
N TYR A 568 -3.36 -28.01 -11.28
CA TYR A 568 -2.48 -28.39 -10.18
C TYR A 568 -3.28 -28.92 -8.99
N VAL A 569 -4.34 -28.22 -8.58
CA VAL A 569 -5.15 -28.61 -7.42
C VAL A 569 -5.83 -29.98 -7.60
N LYS A 570 -6.06 -30.38 -8.86
CA LYS A 570 -6.63 -31.68 -9.26
C LYS A 570 -5.59 -32.79 -9.41
N GLY A 571 -4.31 -32.44 -9.42
CA GLY A 571 -3.20 -33.38 -9.66
C GLY A 571 -2.90 -33.64 -11.14
N ASP A 572 -3.29 -32.71 -12.03
CA ASP A 572 -3.19 -32.82 -13.49
C ASP A 572 -2.17 -31.83 -14.12
N ALA A 573 -1.41 -31.08 -13.29
CA ALA A 573 -0.46 -30.05 -13.76
C ALA A 573 0.90 -30.60 -14.18
#